data_AF-A0A4V2UUC3-F1
#
_entry.id   AF-A0A4V2UUC3-F1
#
_cell.length_a   1.000
_cell.length_b   1.000
_cell.length_c   1.000
_cell.angle_alpha   90.00
_cell.angle_beta   90.00
_cell.angle_gamma   90.00
#
_symmetry.space_group_name_H-M   'P 1'
#
loop_
_entity.id
_entity.type
_entity.pdbx_description
1 polymer ?
#
loop_
_entity_poly.entity_id
_entity_poly.type
_entity_poly.pdbx_seq_one_letter_code
_entity_poly.pdbx_strand_id
1 'polypeptide(L)'
;MHIFVSIITKIMKIRIKNNTIRYRLDISDIENLKTCGCCEEKTQIMDNLWKFSIKSCQEKPNYVSSAPFYVEIGINATELLSILTGPAEGIQLAIPNPDGSILRITIEKDFRCLVPRGEEDARGFEHPMEGKIIC
;
A
#
# COMPACT_ATOMS: atom_id res chain seq x y z
N MET A 1 19.15 -23.88 -14.02
CA MET A 1 19.68 -22.52 -14.27
C MET A 1 18.95 -21.59 -13.33
N HIS A 2 19.55 -21.28 -12.18
CA HIS A 2 18.93 -20.46 -11.14
C HIS A 2 18.85 -19.02 -11.62
N ILE A 3 17.66 -18.60 -12.02
CA ILE A 3 17.39 -17.18 -12.25
C ILE A 3 17.21 -16.58 -10.86
N PHE A 4 18.29 -16.01 -10.33
CA PHE A 4 18.21 -15.00 -9.28
C PHE A 4 17.43 -13.83 -9.87
N VAL A 5 16.11 -13.82 -9.66
CA VAL A 5 15.31 -12.62 -9.92
C VAL A 5 15.81 -11.58 -8.92
N SER A 6 16.43 -10.55 -9.48
CA SER A 6 17.02 -9.42 -8.79
C SER A 6 16.15 -8.98 -7.63
N ILE A 7 16.71 -9.03 -6.42
CA ILE A 7 16.15 -8.43 -5.21
C ILE A 7 16.19 -6.92 -5.43
N ILE A 8 15.16 -6.40 -6.09
CA ILE A 8 14.78 -5.00 -5.92
C ILE A 8 14.16 -4.99 -4.53
N THR A 9 14.88 -4.44 -3.56
CA THR A 9 14.32 -4.05 -2.27
C THR A 9 13.09 -3.20 -2.56
N LYS A 10 11.95 -3.83 -2.30
CA LYS A 10 10.60 -3.47 -2.68
C LYS A 10 9.89 -3.35 -1.36
N ILE A 11 9.59 -2.13 -0.96
CA ILE A 11 9.11 -1.86 0.39
C ILE A 11 7.89 -0.96 0.31
N MET A 12 6.72 -1.59 0.33
CA MET A 12 5.47 -0.85 0.52
C MET A 12 5.51 -0.26 1.93
N LYS A 13 5.28 1.06 2.03
CA LYS A 13 5.37 1.75 3.32
C LYS A 13 4.09 1.54 4.13
N ILE A 14 4.24 1.18 5.41
CA ILE A 14 3.13 0.89 6.30
C ILE A 14 3.21 1.77 7.55
N ARG A 15 2.10 2.43 7.89
CA ARG A 15 1.96 3.20 9.13
C ARG A 15 0.77 2.70 9.93
N ILE A 16 1.02 2.31 11.18
CA ILE A 16 -0.01 1.83 12.11
C ILE A 16 -0.13 2.83 13.26
N LYS A 17 -1.35 3.33 13.52
CA LYS A 17 -1.65 4.26 14.63
C LYS A 17 -3.14 4.27 14.96
N ASN A 18 -3.52 4.14 16.23
CA ASN A 18 -4.90 4.33 16.72
C ASN A 18 -5.96 3.62 15.87
N ASN A 19 -5.90 2.29 15.77
CA ASN A 19 -6.80 1.46 14.93
C ASN A 19 -6.88 1.92 13.46
N THR A 20 -5.79 2.47 12.95
CA THR A 20 -5.64 2.86 11.55
C THR A 20 -4.40 2.21 10.98
N ILE A 21 -4.53 1.57 9.82
CA ILE A 21 -3.42 1.12 9.00
C ILE A 21 -3.42 1.93 7.72
N ARG A 22 -2.26 2.47 7.37
CA ARG A 22 -2.07 3.21 6.13
C ARG A 22 -0.97 2.55 5.32
N TYR A 23 -1.30 2.23 4.09
CA TYR A 23 -0.43 1.70 3.06
C TYR A 23 -0.13 2.83 2.09
N ARG A 24 1.15 3.09 1.85
CA ARG A 24 1.57 4.00 0.79
C ARG A 24 2.28 3.21 -0.29
N LEU A 25 1.73 3.30 -1.49
CA LEU A 25 2.17 2.56 -2.67
C LEU A 25 3.08 3.45 -3.49
N ASP A 26 4.34 3.06 -3.62
CA ASP A 26 5.26 3.72 -4.54
C ASP A 26 4.96 3.33 -6.00
N ILE A 27 5.74 3.87 -6.95
CA ILE A 27 5.57 3.54 -8.37
C ILE A 27 5.71 2.03 -8.61
N SER A 28 6.62 1.35 -7.91
CA SER A 28 6.85 -0.08 -8.07
C SER A 28 5.67 -0.90 -7.54
N ASP A 29 5.10 -0.52 -6.39
CA ASP A 29 3.93 -1.19 -5.82
C ASP A 29 2.73 -1.12 -6.77
N ILE A 30 2.50 0.05 -7.36
CA ILE A 30 1.43 0.27 -8.34
C ILE A 30 1.65 -0.61 -9.57
N GLU A 31 2.86 -0.69 -10.12
CA GLU A 31 3.15 -1.57 -11.26
C GLU A 31 2.96 -3.05 -10.90
N ASN A 32 3.36 -3.49 -9.70
CA ASN A 32 3.13 -4.87 -9.26
C ASN A 32 1.65 -5.21 -9.12
N LEU A 33 0.85 -4.28 -8.58
CA LEU A 33 -0.60 -4.46 -8.51
C LEU A 33 -1.22 -4.54 -9.91
N LYS A 34 -0.71 -3.78 -10.89
CA LYS A 34 -1.16 -3.86 -12.29
C LYS A 34 -0.78 -5.19 -12.95
N THR A 35 0.46 -5.64 -12.81
CA THR A 35 0.99 -6.80 -13.54
C THR A 35 0.64 -8.13 -12.89
N CYS A 36 0.70 -8.18 -11.56
CA CYS A 36 0.58 -9.41 -10.78
C CYS A 36 -0.74 -9.49 -10.02
N GLY A 37 -1.49 -8.39 -9.92
CA GLY A 37 -2.72 -8.31 -9.13
C GLY A 37 -2.48 -8.26 -7.62
N CYS A 38 -1.23 -8.17 -7.17
CA CYS A 38 -0.88 -8.11 -5.74
C CYS A 38 0.44 -7.37 -5.48
N CYS A 39 0.53 -6.80 -4.28
CA CYS A 39 1.79 -6.37 -3.67
C CYS A 39 1.84 -6.86 -2.22
N GLU A 40 3.06 -7.10 -1.73
CA GLU A 40 3.30 -7.68 -0.40
C GLU A 40 4.55 -7.02 0.21
N GLU A 41 4.46 -6.72 1.49
CA GLU A 41 5.57 -6.26 2.33
C GLU A 41 5.88 -7.30 3.42
N LYS A 42 7.16 -7.51 3.69
CA LYS A 42 7.64 -8.44 4.71
C LYS A 42 8.66 -7.78 5.61
N THR A 43 8.39 -7.79 6.91
CA THR A 43 9.33 -7.26 7.90
C THR A 43 9.58 -8.29 9.01
N GLN A 44 10.85 -8.57 9.28
CA GLN A 44 11.24 -9.45 10.37
C GLN A 44 11.23 -8.65 11.68
N ILE A 45 10.42 -9.07 12.65
CA ILE A 45 10.40 -8.50 13.99
C ILE A 45 10.69 -9.62 14.97
N MET A 46 11.91 -9.62 15.51
CA MET A 46 12.43 -10.70 16.36
C MET A 46 12.28 -12.06 15.66
N ASP A 47 11.54 -13.00 16.24
CA ASP A 47 11.34 -14.35 15.70
C ASP A 47 10.19 -14.45 14.68
N ASN A 48 9.45 -13.37 14.46
CA ASN A 48 8.24 -13.38 13.64
C ASN A 48 8.40 -12.58 12.36
N LEU A 49 8.02 -13.21 11.24
CA LEU A 49 7.93 -12.55 9.94
C LEU A 49 6.54 -11.96 9.78
N TRP A 50 6.44 -10.63 9.87
CA TRP A 50 5.20 -9.91 9.61
C TRP A 50 5.02 -9.72 8.12
N LYS A 51 3.80 -9.94 7.66
CA LYS A 51 3.42 -9.86 6.25
C LYS A 51 2.18 -9.01 6.10
N PHE A 52 2.24 -8.10 5.14
CA PHE A 52 1.11 -7.27 4.77
C PHE A 52 0.91 -7.29 3.27
N SER A 53 -0.30 -7.58 2.82
CA SER A 53 -0.59 -7.72 1.39
C SER A 53 -1.82 -6.91 0.98
N ILE A 54 -1.77 -6.40 -0.25
CA ILE A 54 -2.92 -5.85 -0.97
C ILE A 54 -3.07 -6.65 -2.25
N LYS A 55 -4.29 -7.06 -2.56
CA LYS A 55 -4.60 -7.79 -3.80
C LYS A 55 -5.89 -7.30 -4.44
N SER A 56 -5.90 -7.36 -5.76
CA SER A 56 -7.10 -7.20 -6.56
C SER A 56 -7.99 -8.42 -6.39
N CYS A 57 -9.27 -8.21 -6.05
CA CYS A 57 -10.28 -9.26 -6.03
C CYS A 57 -11.40 -8.95 -7.04
N GLN A 58 -11.94 -10.00 -7.66
CA GLN A 58 -13.11 -9.89 -8.54
C GLN A 58 -14.42 -9.88 -7.74
N GLU A 59 -14.40 -10.47 -6.53
CA GLU A 59 -15.55 -10.52 -5.64
C GLU A 59 -15.85 -9.15 -5.03
N LYS A 60 -17.13 -8.91 -4.73
CA LYS A 60 -17.60 -7.83 -3.84
C LYS A 60 -18.15 -8.47 -2.57
N PRO A 61 -17.96 -7.85 -1.39
CA PRO A 61 -17.31 -6.56 -1.12
C PRO A 61 -15.79 -6.64 -0.89
N ASN A 62 -15.12 -5.47 -0.79
CA ASN A 62 -13.76 -5.38 -0.24
C ASN A 62 -13.69 -6.09 1.12
N TYR A 63 -12.54 -6.67 1.45
CA TYR A 63 -12.39 -7.39 2.70
C TYR A 63 -11.01 -7.21 3.31
N VAL A 64 -10.96 -7.55 4.60
CA VAL A 64 -9.71 -7.69 5.35
C VAL A 64 -9.70 -9.11 5.92
N SER A 65 -8.62 -9.83 5.62
CA SER A 65 -8.33 -11.12 6.22
C SER A 65 -7.09 -10.96 7.11
N SER A 66 -7.08 -11.59 8.28
CA SER A 66 -5.96 -11.51 9.19
C SER A 66 -5.70 -12.83 9.91
N ALA A 67 -4.43 -13.05 10.21
CA ALA A 67 -3.94 -14.13 11.06
C ALA A 67 -2.76 -13.59 11.88
N PRO A 68 -2.22 -14.33 12.85
CA PRO A 68 -1.01 -13.90 13.55
C PRO A 68 0.08 -13.50 12.56
N PHE A 69 0.60 -12.28 12.69
CA PHE A 69 1.65 -11.70 11.84
C PHE A 69 1.28 -11.54 10.36
N TYR A 70 -0.01 -11.60 10.00
CA TYR A 70 -0.49 -11.48 8.63
C TYR A 70 -1.72 -10.56 8.54
N VAL A 71 -1.68 -9.60 7.62
CA VAL A 71 -2.85 -8.80 7.24
C VAL A 71 -2.93 -8.75 5.72
N GLU A 72 -4.09 -9.10 5.18
CA GLU A 72 -4.40 -9.04 3.76
C GLU A 72 -5.62 -8.19 3.50
N ILE A 73 -5.52 -7.35 2.47
CA ILE A 73 -6.63 -6.52 2.01
C ILE A 73 -6.99 -6.93 0.58
N GLY A 74 -8.22 -7.37 0.40
CA GLY A 74 -8.83 -7.57 -0.91
C GLY A 74 -9.56 -6.31 -1.34
N ILE A 75 -9.12 -5.69 -2.43
CA ILE A 75 -9.78 -4.53 -3.04
C ILE A 75 -10.42 -4.95 -4.36
N ASN A 76 -11.68 -4.59 -4.53
CA ASN A 76 -12.40 -4.83 -5.77
C ASN A 76 -11.66 -4.21 -6.96
N ALA A 77 -11.49 -4.97 -8.04
CA ALA A 77 -10.70 -4.56 -9.19
C ALA A 77 -11.12 -3.19 -9.76
N THR A 78 -12.42 -2.89 -9.81
CA THR A 78 -12.92 -1.60 -10.32
C THR A 78 -12.49 -0.43 -9.44
N GLU A 79 -12.52 -0.61 -8.12
CA GLU A 79 -12.08 0.42 -7.19
C GLU A 79 -10.55 0.56 -7.20
N LEU A 80 -9.83 -0.56 -7.26
CA LEU A 80 -8.38 -0.55 -7.36
C LEU A 80 -7.89 0.17 -8.63
N LEU A 81 -8.56 -0.04 -9.77
CA LEU A 81 -8.22 0.65 -11.03
C LEU A 81 -8.23 2.18 -10.89
N SER A 82 -9.08 2.73 -10.03
CA SER A 82 -9.14 4.19 -9.81
C SER A 82 -7.82 4.77 -9.29
N ILE A 83 -7.05 4.00 -8.52
CA ILE A 83 -5.72 4.42 -8.02
C ILE A 83 -4.62 4.01 -9.00
N LEU A 84 -4.73 2.83 -9.63
CA LEU A 84 -3.66 2.28 -10.48
C LEU A 84 -3.48 3.08 -11.77
N THR A 85 -4.58 3.47 -12.41
CA THR A 85 -4.56 4.18 -13.70
C THR A 85 -5.39 5.46 -13.67
N GLY A 86 -6.26 5.62 -12.68
CA GLY A 86 -7.12 6.78 -12.53
C GLY A 86 -6.48 7.94 -11.73
N PRO A 87 -7.23 9.05 -11.60
CA PRO A 87 -6.79 10.24 -10.88
C PRO A 87 -6.88 10.08 -9.36
N ALA A 88 -7.43 8.97 -8.85
CA ALA A 88 -7.58 8.80 -7.42
C ALA A 88 -6.20 8.69 -6.75
N GLU A 89 -6.08 9.36 -5.61
CA GLU A 89 -4.86 9.35 -4.79
C GLU A 89 -4.89 8.22 -3.76
N GLY A 90 -6.07 7.68 -3.43
CA GLY A 90 -6.20 6.56 -2.52
C GLY A 90 -7.63 6.04 -2.33
N ILE A 91 -7.73 4.98 -1.53
CA ILE A 91 -8.94 4.25 -1.14
C ILE A 91 -9.01 4.22 0.39
N GLN A 92 -10.22 4.32 0.94
CA GLN A 92 -10.46 4.23 2.38
C GLN A 92 -11.46 3.13 2.69
N LEU A 93 -11.13 2.29 3.67
CA LEU A 93 -12.01 1.25 4.19
C LEU A 93 -12.28 1.47 5.68
N ALA A 94 -13.48 1.12 6.12
CA ALA A 94 -13.86 1.06 7.53
C ALA A 94 -14.43 -0.32 7.81
N ILE A 95 -13.72 -1.11 8.62
CA ILE A 95 -14.08 -2.48 8.95
C ILE A 95 -14.41 -2.56 10.44
N PRO A 96 -15.60 -3.04 10.83
CA PRO A 96 -15.93 -3.25 12.23
C PRO A 96 -15.13 -4.43 12.78
N ASN A 97 -14.54 -4.24 13.96
CA ASN A 97 -13.92 -5.31 14.73
C ASN A 97 -14.96 -6.06 15.59
N PRO A 98 -14.67 -7.29 16.04
CA PRO A 98 -15.57 -8.04 16.93
C PRO A 98 -15.89 -7.32 18.25
N ASP A 99 -15.00 -6.44 18.72
CA ASP A 99 -15.17 -5.64 19.93
C ASP A 99 -16.00 -4.35 19.71
N GLY A 100 -16.50 -4.13 18.49
CA GLY A 100 -17.28 -2.95 18.11
C GLY A 100 -16.44 -1.71 17.73
N SER A 101 -15.12 -1.76 17.88
CA SER A 101 -14.24 -0.70 17.36
C SER A 101 -14.17 -0.75 15.82
N ILE A 102 -13.70 0.34 15.20
CA ILE A 102 -13.55 0.42 13.73
C ILE A 102 -12.08 0.44 13.36
N LEU A 103 -11.63 -0.57 12.61
CA LEU A 103 -10.38 -0.55 11.89
C LEU A 103 -10.52 0.34 10.65
N ARG A 104 -9.70 1.38 10.57
CA ARG A 104 -9.61 2.26 9.40
C ARG A 104 -8.42 1.86 8.56
N ILE A 105 -8.62 1.72 7.26
CA ILE A 105 -7.55 1.42 6.33
C ILE A 105 -7.49 2.50 5.26
N THR A 106 -6.30 2.98 4.97
CA THR A 106 -6.05 3.91 3.87
C THR A 106 -5.00 3.29 2.95
N ILE A 107 -5.30 3.18 1.67
CA ILE A 107 -4.35 2.78 0.63
C ILE A 107 -4.16 4.00 -0.26
N GLU A 108 -2.97 4.60 -0.26
CA GLU A 108 -2.70 5.85 -0.98
C GLU A 108 -1.42 5.75 -1.83
N LYS A 109 -1.31 6.55 -2.88
CA LYS A 109 -0.04 6.75 -3.60
C LYS A 109 0.99 7.39 -2.66
N ASP A 110 2.23 6.92 -2.71
CA ASP A 110 3.32 7.52 -1.94
C ASP A 110 3.90 8.71 -2.72
N PHE A 111 3.49 9.92 -2.35
CA PHE A 111 4.02 11.15 -2.95
C PHE A 111 5.34 11.56 -2.30
N ARG A 112 6.29 12.02 -3.10
CA ARG A 112 7.56 12.59 -2.62
C ARG A 112 7.29 13.81 -1.74
N CYS A 113 8.10 13.99 -0.71
CA CYS A 113 8.05 15.20 0.09
C CYS A 113 8.58 16.40 -0.71
N LEU A 114 8.04 17.60 -0.46
CA LEU A 114 8.50 18.85 -1.10
C LEU A 114 9.99 19.16 -0.82
N VAL A 115 10.53 18.61 0.27
CA VAL A 115 11.96 18.67 0.58
C VAL A 115 12.53 17.26 0.43
N PRO A 116 13.39 17.01 -0.57
CA PRO A 116 13.89 15.67 -0.85
C PRO A 116 14.74 15.13 0.31
N ARG A 117 14.47 13.89 0.73
CA ARG A 117 15.21 13.15 1.75
C ARG A 117 16.00 12.00 1.12
N GLY A 118 17.01 12.33 0.33
CA GLY A 118 17.94 11.33 -0.23
C GLY A 118 17.23 10.21 -1.03
N GLU A 119 17.67 8.96 -0.84
CA GLU A 119 17.21 7.80 -1.63
C GLU A 119 15.77 7.34 -1.33
N GLU A 120 15.19 7.72 -0.18
CA GLU A 120 13.84 7.26 0.23
C GLU A 120 12.70 7.84 -0.61
N ASP A 121 12.97 8.94 -1.33
CA ASP A 121 12.00 9.61 -2.20
C ASP A 121 12.15 9.22 -3.68
N ALA A 122 13.16 8.41 -4.05
CA ALA A 122 13.49 8.14 -5.46
C ALA A 122 12.35 7.50 -6.26
N ARG A 123 11.41 6.82 -5.60
CA ARG A 123 10.29 6.08 -6.23
C ARG A 123 8.89 6.59 -5.86
N GLY A 124 8.80 7.70 -5.14
CA GLY A 124 7.52 8.35 -4.88
C GLY A 124 6.95 9.01 -6.15
N PHE A 125 5.64 9.21 -6.17
CA PHE A 125 4.93 10.03 -7.14
C PHE A 125 5.31 11.51 -6.98
N GLU A 126 5.31 12.27 -8.08
CA GLU A 126 5.51 13.72 -8.04
C GLU A 126 4.45 14.39 -7.15
N HIS A 127 4.88 15.32 -6.30
CA HIS A 127 3.94 15.96 -5.37
C HIS A 127 2.97 16.84 -6.18
N PRO A 128 1.65 16.80 -5.95
CA PRO A 128 0.68 17.63 -6.68
C PRO A 128 0.87 19.17 -6.57
N MET A 129 1.84 19.61 -5.78
CA MET A 129 2.19 21.03 -5.54
C MET A 129 3.61 21.36 -5.99
N GLU A 130 4.34 20.41 -6.57
CA GLU A 130 5.67 20.62 -7.12
C GLU A 130 5.61 21.70 -8.22
N GLY A 131 6.40 22.77 -8.07
CA GLY A 131 6.39 23.92 -8.99
C GLY A 131 5.39 25.05 -8.68
N LYS A 132 4.57 24.96 -7.62
CA LYS A 132 3.78 26.11 -7.16
C LYS A 132 4.59 26.96 -6.18
N ILE A 133 4.99 28.15 -6.61
CA ILE A 133 5.49 29.20 -5.71
C ILE A 133 4.34 29.51 -4.74
N ILE A 134 4.53 29.15 -3.47
CA ILE A 134 3.66 29.61 -2.39
C ILE A 134 4.19 31.00 -2.04
N CYS A 135 3.53 32.03 -2.56
CA CYS A 135 3.75 33.41 -2.16
C CYS A 135 3.21 33.65 -0.74
#